data_AF-A0A701XV66-F1
#
_entry.id   AF-A0A701XV66-F1
#
_cell.length_a   1.000
_cell.length_b   1.000
_cell.length_c   1.000
_cell.angle_alpha   90.00
_cell.angle_beta   90.00
_cell.angle_gamma   90.00
#
_symmetry.space_group_name_H-M   'P 1'
#
loop_
_entity.id
_entity.type
_entity.pdbx_description
1 polymer ?
#
loop_
_entity_poly.entity_id
_entity_poly.type
_entity_poly.pdbx_seq_one_letter_code
_entity_poly.pdbx_strand_id
1 'polypeptide(L)'
;MKMLLLSELRPADVLLFSPEKKSFISWAITFLTDAPVSHAALYFNEAPPTIIEETPPQVSESSAQKRFHGRTIYVYRHTSTSPLNPVINAARRHLNNQEPYDHAGLYMVGLLLMYKKFSISSQKQQVIIRILKKLTATITHYIQQHQTPGKHPMVCSQFVAQCFDDAGSPFRLQFRQTSLTDSAFGETLLDKATSWMKQHQPVFSEYDTASAPETASDEALCEALHDAFLDNTNQPAPSMTEALAESIYQFAEAHAALINIDTAEKNYHPLTALQANNNMFVSPGDLMRAYSNLVPVGIVII
;
A
#
# COMPACT_ATOMS: atom_id res chain seq x y z
N MET A 1 6.01 20.68 -14.45
CA MET A 1 5.90 21.19 -13.06
C MET A 1 7.07 22.11 -12.78
N LYS A 2 6.92 23.10 -11.89
CA LYS A 2 7.99 24.02 -11.47
C LYS A 2 9.06 23.27 -10.65
N MET A 3 10.34 23.58 -10.82
CA MET A 3 11.41 23.14 -9.92
C MET A 3 11.36 23.95 -8.62
N LEU A 4 11.37 23.27 -7.47
CA LEU A 4 11.34 23.87 -6.15
C LEU A 4 12.70 23.72 -5.46
N LEU A 5 13.10 24.75 -4.74
CA LEU A 5 14.16 24.67 -3.74
C LEU A 5 13.62 24.01 -2.46
N LEU A 6 14.50 23.41 -1.68
CA LEU A 6 14.12 22.81 -0.39
C LEU A 6 13.49 23.83 0.56
N SER A 7 13.91 25.09 0.49
CA SER A 7 13.37 26.21 1.27
C SER A 7 11.97 26.68 0.81
N GLU A 8 11.45 26.16 -0.30
CA GLU A 8 10.08 26.44 -0.78
C GLU A 8 9.05 25.40 -0.29
N LEU A 9 9.54 24.31 0.34
CA LEU A 9 8.68 23.32 0.99
C LEU A 9 8.12 23.90 2.30
N ARG A 10 6.92 23.44 2.64
CA ARG A 10 6.20 23.85 3.85
C ARG A 10 5.76 22.61 4.62
N PRO A 11 5.72 22.67 5.96
CA PRO A 11 5.17 21.57 6.76
C PRO A 11 3.79 21.14 6.24
N ALA A 12 3.61 19.82 6.16
CA ALA A 12 2.45 19.13 5.61
C ALA A 12 2.30 19.16 4.08
N ASP A 13 3.35 19.61 3.36
CA ASP A 13 3.48 19.24 1.95
C ASP A 13 3.57 17.71 1.84
N VAL A 14 2.75 17.15 0.94
CA VAL A 14 2.79 15.73 0.58
C VAL A 14 3.91 15.54 -0.44
N LEU A 15 4.85 14.68 -0.10
CA LEU A 15 6.03 14.37 -0.89
C LEU A 15 5.84 12.98 -1.49
N LEU A 16 5.75 12.89 -2.81
CA LEU A 16 5.63 11.64 -3.54
C LEU A 16 6.93 11.34 -4.26
N PHE A 17 7.52 10.18 -4.01
CA PHE A 17 8.87 9.87 -4.48
C PHE A 17 8.82 8.99 -5.72
N SER A 18 9.64 9.31 -6.73
CA SER A 18 9.92 8.43 -7.86
C SER A 18 10.46 7.08 -7.40
N PRO A 19 10.32 5.99 -8.17
CA PRO A 19 10.82 4.67 -7.76
C PRO A 19 12.31 4.69 -7.41
N GLU A 20 12.70 3.92 -6.40
CA GLU A 20 14.11 3.73 -6.06
C GLU A 20 14.81 2.91 -7.15
N LYS A 21 16.04 3.31 -7.50
CA LYS A 21 16.82 2.58 -8.51
C LYS A 21 17.11 1.18 -7.99
N LYS A 22 16.90 0.16 -8.84
CA LYS A 22 17.12 -1.27 -8.53
C LYS A 22 16.21 -1.84 -7.44
N SER A 23 15.10 -1.18 -7.10
CA SER A 23 14.06 -1.75 -6.25
C SER A 23 12.90 -2.26 -7.10
N PHE A 24 12.69 -3.57 -7.08
CA PHE A 24 11.55 -4.21 -7.71
C PHE A 24 10.26 -3.96 -6.93
N ILE A 25 10.32 -3.75 -5.61
CA ILE A 25 9.18 -3.27 -4.83
C ILE A 25 8.71 -1.91 -5.36
N SER A 26 9.63 -0.96 -5.51
CA SER A 26 9.29 0.36 -6.06
C SER A 26 8.74 0.25 -7.48
N TRP A 27 9.33 -0.61 -8.31
CA TRP A 27 8.80 -0.91 -9.64
C TRP A 27 7.37 -1.44 -9.57
N ALA A 28 7.10 -2.46 -8.74
CA ALA A 28 5.79 -3.11 -8.63
C ALA A 28 4.71 -2.10 -8.22
N ILE A 29 5.01 -1.23 -7.26
CA ILE A 29 4.09 -0.16 -6.85
C ILE A 29 3.81 0.78 -8.02
N THR A 30 4.83 1.28 -8.73
CA THR A 30 4.61 2.17 -9.89
C THR A 30 3.84 1.50 -11.03
N PHE A 31 4.13 0.22 -11.29
CA PHE A 31 3.49 -0.57 -12.33
C PHE A 31 2.01 -0.83 -12.01
N LEU A 32 1.71 -1.28 -10.80
CA LEU A 32 0.35 -1.58 -10.38
C LEU A 32 -0.50 -0.32 -10.20
N THR A 33 0.09 0.79 -9.75
CA THR A 33 -0.63 2.06 -9.59
C THR A 33 -0.70 2.88 -10.89
N ASP A 34 0.01 2.48 -11.94
CA ASP A 34 0.19 3.29 -13.16
C ASP A 34 0.59 4.74 -12.82
N ALA A 35 1.52 4.91 -11.87
CA ALA A 35 1.96 6.20 -11.37
C ALA A 35 3.48 6.27 -11.35
N PRO A 36 4.09 7.45 -11.59
CA PRO A 36 5.54 7.61 -11.58
C PRO A 36 6.12 7.67 -10.15
N VAL A 37 5.36 7.23 -9.14
CA VAL A 37 5.70 7.36 -7.71
C VAL A 37 5.48 6.04 -6.98
N SER A 38 6.40 5.70 -6.07
CA SER A 38 6.38 4.45 -5.30
C SER A 38 6.26 4.64 -3.78
N HIS A 39 6.43 5.87 -3.29
CA HIS A 39 6.46 6.15 -1.86
C HIS A 39 5.88 7.53 -1.56
N ALA A 40 5.39 7.73 -0.34
CA ALA A 40 4.79 8.97 0.11
C ALA A 40 5.28 9.34 1.53
N ALA A 41 5.51 10.63 1.76
CA ALA A 41 5.88 11.20 3.04
C ALA A 41 5.24 12.57 3.25
N LEU A 42 5.34 13.11 4.46
CA LEU A 42 5.06 14.52 4.74
C LEU A 42 6.38 15.28 4.96
N TYR A 43 6.48 16.49 4.41
CA TYR A 43 7.50 17.43 4.87
C TYR A 43 7.17 17.87 6.30
N PHE A 44 8.15 17.79 7.20
CA PHE A 44 7.90 17.83 8.64
C PHE A 44 8.47 19.09 9.30
N ASN A 45 9.79 19.25 9.34
CA ASN A 45 10.46 20.42 9.90
C ASN A 45 11.20 21.21 8.82
N GLU A 46 11.25 22.53 8.95
CA GLU A 46 11.99 23.43 8.03
C GLU A 46 13.47 23.56 8.42
N ALA A 47 13.79 23.49 9.71
CA ALA A 47 15.13 23.74 10.26
C ALA A 47 15.45 22.79 11.43
N PRO A 48 16.25 21.72 11.24
CA PRO A 48 16.73 21.25 9.93
C PRO A 48 15.60 20.71 9.06
N PRO A 49 15.77 20.69 7.71
CA PRO A 49 14.75 20.20 6.80
C PRO A 49 14.59 18.68 6.94
N THR A 50 13.44 18.23 7.43
CA THR A 50 13.13 16.81 7.63
C THR A 50 11.80 16.42 7.02
N ILE A 51 11.64 15.11 6.82
CA ILE A 51 10.40 14.47 6.44
C ILE A 51 9.99 13.49 7.54
N ILE A 52 8.71 13.17 7.56
CA ILE A 52 8.16 12.07 8.34
C ILE A 52 7.45 11.09 7.42
N GLU A 53 7.79 9.82 7.55
CA GLU A 53 7.29 8.75 6.69
C GLU A 53 7.14 7.45 7.49
N GLU A 54 6.24 6.59 7.03
CA GLU A 54 6.25 5.19 7.45
C GLU A 54 7.29 4.46 6.57
N THR A 55 8.33 3.98 7.24
CA THR A 55 9.41 3.19 6.65
C THR A 55 9.83 2.16 7.69
N PRO A 56 10.13 0.91 7.30
CA PRO A 56 10.54 -0.11 8.24
C PRO A 56 11.64 0.37 9.21
N PRO A 57 11.51 0.10 10.52
CA PRO A 57 10.47 -0.74 11.14
C PRO A 57 9.19 0.01 11.57
N GLN A 58 9.17 1.34 11.52
CA GLN A 58 8.12 2.16 12.11
C GLN A 58 8.12 3.58 11.52
N VAL A 59 7.06 4.35 11.79
CA VAL A 59 7.06 5.79 11.51
C VAL A 59 8.32 6.45 12.06
N SER A 60 9.05 7.15 11.19
CA SER A 60 10.33 7.77 11.54
C SER A 60 10.50 9.14 10.90
N GLU A 61 11.37 9.95 11.51
CA GLU A 61 11.81 11.23 10.98
C GLU A 61 13.16 11.08 10.29
N SER A 62 13.27 11.57 9.06
CA SER A 62 14.48 11.47 8.24
C SER A 62 14.89 12.82 7.65
N SER A 63 16.18 13.00 7.41
CA SER A 63 16.69 14.20 6.71
C SER A 63 16.12 14.26 5.29
N ALA A 64 15.48 15.37 4.94
CA ALA A 64 14.91 15.57 3.60
C ALA A 64 16.00 15.50 2.53
N GLN A 65 17.14 16.14 2.77
CA GLN A 65 18.27 16.14 1.83
C GLN A 65 18.77 14.72 1.53
N LYS A 66 18.94 13.89 2.56
CA LYS A 66 19.39 12.50 2.38
C LYS A 66 18.35 11.67 1.63
N ARG A 67 17.07 11.80 2.00
CA ARG A 67 15.99 11.00 1.40
C ARG A 67 15.71 11.39 -0.05
N PHE A 68 15.92 12.65 -0.42
CA PHE A 68 15.66 13.15 -1.77
C PHE A 68 16.75 12.77 -2.78
N HIS A 69 17.95 12.45 -2.29
CA HIS A 69 19.11 12.23 -3.14
C HIS A 69 18.86 11.16 -4.22
N GLY A 70 19.05 11.55 -5.48
CA GLY A 70 18.91 10.64 -6.62
C GLY A 70 17.48 10.22 -6.96
N ARG A 71 16.47 10.87 -6.34
CA ARG A 71 15.04 10.66 -6.62
C ARG A 71 14.39 11.97 -7.07
N THR A 72 13.34 11.85 -7.89
CA THR A 72 12.44 12.98 -8.18
C THR A 72 11.34 13.00 -7.13
N ILE A 73 11.17 14.14 -6.46
CA ILE A 73 10.14 14.32 -5.43
C ILE A 73 9.05 15.22 -6.01
N TYR A 74 7.85 14.67 -6.17
CA TYR A 74 6.68 15.43 -6.57
C TYR A 74 6.02 16.01 -5.33
N VAL A 75 5.86 17.33 -5.31
CA VAL A 75 5.35 18.07 -4.16
C VAL A 75 3.91 18.46 -4.40
N TYR A 76 3.05 18.03 -3.49
CA TYR A 76 1.64 18.34 -3.46
C TYR A 76 1.29 19.08 -2.18
N ARG A 77 0.36 20.02 -2.25
CA ARG A 77 -0.05 20.84 -1.10
C ARG A 77 -1.55 20.86 -0.94
N HIS A 78 -1.99 20.74 0.30
CA HIS A 78 -3.40 20.81 0.63
C HIS A 78 -3.94 22.24 0.36
N THR A 79 -5.14 22.36 -0.18
CA THR A 79 -5.72 23.66 -0.61
C THR A 79 -6.32 24.47 0.53
N SER A 80 -6.28 23.98 1.77
CA SER A 80 -6.82 24.71 2.93
C SER A 80 -6.09 26.04 3.12
N THR A 81 -6.87 27.07 3.44
CA THR A 81 -6.37 28.38 3.87
C THR A 81 -5.99 28.37 5.35
N SER A 82 -6.46 27.39 6.12
CA SER A 82 -6.14 27.23 7.54
C SER A 82 -4.73 26.65 7.71
N PRO A 83 -4.01 27.03 8.78
CA PRO A 83 -2.71 26.43 9.09
C PRO A 83 -2.81 24.90 9.20
N LEU A 84 -1.88 24.17 8.58
CA LEU A 84 -1.82 22.70 8.59
C LEU A 84 -1.13 22.11 9.83
N ASN A 85 -0.92 22.92 10.88
CA ASN A 85 -0.36 22.45 12.16
C ASN A 85 -1.07 21.21 12.72
N PRO A 86 -2.41 21.05 12.61
CA PRO A 86 -3.09 19.82 13.05
C PRO A 86 -2.60 18.55 12.34
N VAL A 87 -2.24 18.62 11.05
CA VAL A 87 -1.68 17.48 10.28
C VAL A 87 -0.30 17.11 10.80
N ILE A 88 0.55 18.13 11.04
CA ILE A 88 1.88 17.92 11.64
C ILE A 88 1.78 17.34 13.06
N ASN A 89 0.81 17.80 13.86
CA ASN A 89 0.57 17.26 15.19
C ASN A 89 0.08 15.80 15.14
N ALA A 90 -0.76 15.44 14.16
CA ALA A 90 -1.16 14.05 13.93
C ALA A 90 0.05 13.18 13.56
N ALA A 91 0.88 13.61 12.60
CA ALA A 91 2.10 12.91 12.21
C ALA A 91 3.05 12.70 13.41
N ARG A 92 3.20 13.72 14.27
CA ARG A 92 3.99 13.63 15.51
C ARG A 92 3.42 12.64 16.53
N ARG A 93 2.10 12.51 16.64
CA ARG A 93 1.47 11.49 17.50
C ARG A 93 1.82 10.08 17.02
N HIS A 94 1.71 9.82 15.72
CA HIS A 94 2.10 8.54 15.11
C HIS A 94 3.59 8.21 15.31
N LEU A 95 4.47 9.21 15.16
CA LEU A 95 5.90 9.07 15.46
C LEU A 95 6.14 8.67 16.92
N ASN A 96 5.51 9.39 17.86
CA ASN A 96 5.66 9.14 19.30
C ASN A 96 5.07 7.80 19.73
N ASN A 97 4.00 7.35 19.05
CA ASN A 97 3.41 6.05 19.28
C ASN A 97 4.26 4.91 18.74
N GLN A 98 5.24 5.17 17.86
CA GLN A 98 6.03 4.14 17.18
C GLN A 98 5.10 3.13 16.49
N GLU A 99 4.20 3.61 15.63
CA GLU A 99 3.34 2.74 14.81
C GLU A 99 4.23 1.87 13.90
N PRO A 100 4.21 0.53 14.06
CA PRO A 100 5.17 -0.37 13.41
C PRO A 100 4.64 -0.95 12.10
N TYR A 101 5.51 -1.14 11.09
CA TYR A 101 5.27 -2.12 10.02
C TYR A 101 6.50 -2.45 9.14
N ASP A 102 7.27 -3.47 9.50
CA ASP A 102 8.52 -3.84 8.83
C ASP A 102 8.40 -4.29 7.37
N HIS A 103 7.19 -4.61 6.89
CA HIS A 103 6.91 -5.16 5.56
C HIS A 103 5.96 -4.32 4.71
N ALA A 104 5.88 -3.01 4.99
CA ALA A 104 4.95 -2.08 4.34
C ALA A 104 4.99 -2.11 2.80
N GLY A 105 6.18 -2.28 2.20
CA GLY A 105 6.36 -2.34 0.75
C GLY A 105 5.72 -3.57 0.10
N LEU A 106 6.02 -4.78 0.58
CA LEU A 106 5.46 -6.01 0.02
C LEU A 106 3.96 -6.11 0.29
N TYR A 107 3.50 -5.66 1.45
CA TYR A 107 2.08 -5.64 1.77
C TYR A 107 1.28 -4.70 0.86
N MET A 108 1.82 -3.52 0.56
CA MET A 108 1.27 -2.60 -0.45
C MET A 108 1.15 -3.32 -1.81
N VAL A 109 2.19 -4.04 -2.24
CA VAL A 109 2.15 -4.83 -3.50
C VAL A 109 1.06 -5.90 -3.44
N GLY A 110 0.93 -6.63 -2.33
CA GLY A 110 -0.11 -7.64 -2.12
C GLY A 110 -1.53 -7.07 -2.27
N LEU A 111 -1.81 -5.93 -1.62
CA LEU A 111 -3.09 -5.24 -1.75
C LEU A 111 -3.34 -4.73 -3.18
N LEU A 112 -2.33 -4.11 -3.81
CA LEU A 112 -2.44 -3.63 -5.19
C LEU A 112 -2.71 -4.76 -6.19
N LEU A 113 -2.13 -5.94 -5.99
CA LEU A 113 -2.40 -7.13 -6.80
C LEU A 113 -3.86 -7.58 -6.72
N MET A 114 -4.54 -7.36 -5.59
CA MET A 114 -5.95 -7.72 -5.42
C MET A 114 -6.87 -6.80 -6.23
N TYR A 115 -6.53 -5.50 -6.28
CA TYR A 115 -7.39 -4.46 -6.84
C TYR A 115 -7.05 -4.11 -8.29
N LYS A 116 -5.86 -4.47 -8.79
CA LYS A 116 -5.48 -4.18 -10.17
C LYS A 116 -6.11 -5.18 -11.15
N LYS A 117 -6.50 -4.66 -12.31
CA LYS A 117 -7.01 -5.45 -13.44
C LYS A 117 -5.84 -5.84 -14.34
N PHE A 118 -5.64 -7.14 -14.53
CA PHE A 118 -4.66 -7.70 -15.46
C PHE A 118 -5.05 -9.11 -15.92
N SER A 119 -4.51 -9.54 -17.06
CA SER A 119 -4.59 -10.92 -17.53
C SER A 119 -3.63 -11.80 -16.72
N ILE A 120 -4.13 -12.92 -16.22
CA ILE A 120 -3.35 -13.82 -15.38
C ILE A 120 -2.89 -15.04 -16.19
N SER A 121 -1.61 -15.38 -16.09
CA SER A 121 -0.99 -16.60 -16.65
C SER A 121 -0.56 -17.51 -15.51
N SER A 122 -0.28 -18.79 -15.77
CA SER A 122 0.14 -19.75 -14.74
C SER A 122 1.35 -19.24 -13.95
N GLN A 123 2.34 -18.66 -14.62
CA GLN A 123 3.53 -18.10 -13.97
C GLN A 123 3.18 -16.93 -13.05
N LYS A 124 2.32 -16.01 -13.50
CA LYS A 124 1.82 -14.90 -12.65
C LYS A 124 1.09 -15.43 -11.42
N GLN A 125 0.26 -16.47 -11.57
CA GLN A 125 -0.40 -17.10 -10.41
C GLN A 125 0.59 -17.65 -9.41
N GLN A 126 1.62 -18.37 -9.86
CA GLN A 126 2.62 -18.95 -8.97
C GLN A 126 3.37 -17.89 -8.16
N VAL A 127 3.76 -16.79 -8.80
CA VAL A 127 4.43 -15.69 -8.09
C VAL A 127 3.48 -15.00 -7.11
N ILE A 128 2.24 -14.74 -7.51
CA ILE A 128 1.23 -14.12 -6.63
C ILE A 128 0.95 -15.02 -5.41
N ILE A 129 0.80 -16.34 -5.60
CA ILE A 129 0.64 -17.32 -4.51
C ILE A 129 1.78 -17.18 -3.50
N ARG A 130 3.04 -17.13 -3.96
CA ARG A 130 4.21 -17.00 -3.10
C ARG A 130 4.22 -15.70 -2.30
N ILE A 131 3.90 -14.58 -2.95
CA ILE A 131 3.75 -13.27 -2.29
C ILE A 131 2.66 -13.34 -1.21
N LEU A 132 1.48 -13.86 -1.54
CA LEU A 132 0.36 -13.95 -0.61
C LEU A 132 0.68 -14.85 0.58
N LYS A 133 1.29 -16.02 0.35
CA LYS A 133 1.74 -16.92 1.43
C LYS A 133 2.73 -16.23 2.37
N LYS A 134 3.70 -15.49 1.83
CA LYS A 134 4.64 -14.73 2.65
C LYS A 134 3.91 -13.69 3.51
N LEU A 135 3.03 -12.91 2.89
CA LEU A 135 2.27 -11.87 3.59
C LEU A 135 1.38 -12.46 4.69
N THR A 136 0.67 -13.55 4.41
CA THR A 136 -0.13 -14.27 5.41
C THR A 136 0.75 -14.70 6.58
N ALA A 137 1.89 -15.35 6.33
CA ALA A 137 2.82 -15.77 7.38
C ALA A 137 3.31 -14.57 8.22
N THR A 138 3.71 -13.48 7.57
CA THR A 138 4.18 -12.25 8.22
C THR A 138 3.11 -11.62 9.10
N ILE A 139 1.88 -11.49 8.59
CA ILE A 139 0.76 -10.88 9.33
C ILE A 139 0.36 -11.77 10.52
N THR A 140 0.22 -13.08 10.29
CA THR A 140 -0.11 -14.03 11.36
C THR A 140 0.96 -14.02 12.46
N HIS A 141 2.24 -14.00 12.10
CA HIS A 141 3.33 -13.92 13.08
C HIS A 141 3.29 -12.60 13.87
N TYR A 142 3.09 -11.47 13.18
CA TYR A 142 2.95 -10.16 13.81
C TYR A 142 1.80 -10.12 14.83
N ILE A 143 0.64 -10.69 14.49
CA ILE A 143 -0.53 -10.79 15.39
C ILE A 143 -0.23 -11.71 16.59
N GLN A 144 0.35 -12.89 16.35
CA GLN A 144 0.65 -13.88 17.40
C GLN A 144 1.68 -13.39 18.41
N GLN A 145 2.66 -12.59 17.98
CA GLN A 145 3.67 -12.02 18.87
C GLN A 145 3.13 -10.84 19.71
N HIS A 146 1.82 -10.54 19.62
CA HIS A 146 1.15 -9.41 20.29
C HIS A 146 1.94 -8.10 20.14
N GLN A 147 2.56 -7.90 18.98
CA GLN A 147 3.66 -6.93 18.89
C GLN A 147 3.22 -5.53 19.30
N THR A 148 1.95 -5.14 19.12
CA THR A 148 1.40 -3.91 19.71
C THR A 148 -0.15 -3.91 19.79
N PRO A 149 -0.78 -4.20 20.95
CA PRO A 149 -2.23 -4.04 21.13
C PRO A 149 -2.67 -2.60 20.89
N GLY A 150 -3.67 -2.39 20.01
CA GLY A 150 -4.24 -1.06 19.72
C GLY A 150 -3.45 -0.20 18.73
N LYS A 151 -2.37 -0.72 18.13
CA LYS A 151 -1.67 -0.08 17.02
C LYS A 151 -2.05 -0.71 15.70
N HIS A 152 -2.06 0.10 14.65
CA HIS A 152 -2.48 -0.34 13.33
C HIS A 152 -1.32 -0.17 12.35
N PRO A 153 -0.80 -1.27 11.77
CA PRO A 153 0.22 -1.16 10.75
C PRO A 153 -0.31 -0.38 9.55
N MET A 154 0.43 0.63 9.14
CA MET A 154 0.13 1.46 7.98
C MET A 154 1.24 1.34 6.97
N VAL A 155 0.91 1.52 5.69
CA VAL A 155 1.89 1.78 4.64
C VAL A 155 2.11 3.28 4.48
N CYS A 156 3.27 3.69 3.96
CA CYS A 156 3.66 5.09 3.72
C CYS A 156 2.55 6.05 3.25
N SER A 157 1.77 5.73 2.22
CA SER A 157 0.70 6.58 1.71
C SER A 157 -0.57 6.57 2.55
N GLN A 158 -0.87 5.47 3.25
CA GLN A 158 -1.95 5.44 4.24
C GLN A 158 -1.59 6.30 5.45
N PHE A 159 -0.34 6.25 5.91
CA PHE A 159 0.15 7.11 6.98
C PHE A 159 -0.08 8.60 6.65
N VAL A 160 0.26 9.02 5.43
CA VAL A 160 0.00 10.40 4.96
C VAL A 160 -1.50 10.73 5.02
N ALA A 161 -2.36 9.87 4.44
CA ALA A 161 -3.80 10.10 4.44
C ALA A 161 -4.40 10.13 5.85
N GLN A 162 -3.95 9.23 6.73
CA GLN A 162 -4.38 9.15 8.12
C GLN A 162 -4.01 10.42 8.90
N CYS A 163 -2.84 11.02 8.65
CA CYS A 163 -2.47 12.29 9.26
C CYS A 163 -3.45 13.42 8.92
N PHE A 164 -3.98 13.45 7.69
CA PHE A 164 -5.00 14.42 7.29
C PHE A 164 -6.38 14.11 7.90
N ASP A 165 -6.74 12.84 8.03
CA ASP A 165 -7.97 12.43 8.70
C ASP A 165 -7.97 12.74 10.20
N ASP A 166 -6.87 12.44 10.88
CA ASP A 166 -6.66 12.68 12.31
C ASP A 166 -6.54 14.16 12.67
N ALA A 167 -6.26 15.02 11.67
CA ALA A 167 -6.27 16.46 11.80
C ALA A 167 -7.70 17.05 11.86
N GLY A 168 -8.70 16.27 11.45
CA GLY A 168 -10.12 16.63 11.51
C GLY A 168 -10.73 16.95 10.14
N SER A 169 -12.06 17.04 10.11
CA SER A 169 -12.84 17.18 8.87
C SER A 169 -12.45 18.34 7.94
N PRO A 170 -11.92 19.50 8.39
CA PRO A 170 -11.46 20.56 7.48
C PRO A 170 -10.19 20.22 6.70
N PHE A 171 -9.43 19.21 7.12
CA PHE A 171 -8.14 18.82 6.53
C PHE A 171 -8.20 17.48 5.80
N ARG A 172 -9.26 16.70 6.02
CA ARG A 172 -9.49 15.41 5.35
C ARG A 172 -9.31 15.53 3.84
N LEU A 173 -8.56 14.60 3.26
CA LEU A 173 -8.39 14.51 1.81
C LEU A 173 -9.73 14.14 1.15
N GLN A 174 -10.11 14.88 0.11
CA GLN A 174 -11.40 14.78 -0.57
C GLN A 174 -11.22 14.09 -1.92
N PHE A 175 -11.83 12.92 -2.08
CA PHE A 175 -11.81 12.23 -3.36
C PHE A 175 -12.50 13.05 -4.46
N ARG A 176 -11.89 13.08 -5.64
CA ARG A 176 -12.55 13.51 -6.87
C ARG A 176 -13.65 12.49 -7.16
N GLN A 177 -14.89 12.94 -7.35
CA GLN A 177 -16.04 12.06 -7.61
C GLN A 177 -15.90 11.18 -8.88
N THR A 178 -14.87 11.40 -9.70
CA THR A 178 -14.50 10.52 -10.81
C THR A 178 -13.73 9.30 -10.30
N SER A 179 -14.49 8.31 -9.83
CA SER A 179 -14.25 6.87 -9.88
C SER A 179 -12.81 6.38 -9.59
N LEU A 180 -12.63 5.78 -8.42
CA LEU A 180 -11.50 4.91 -8.04
C LEU A 180 -11.35 3.65 -8.94
N THR A 181 -12.05 3.54 -10.07
CA THR A 181 -12.10 2.30 -10.88
C THR A 181 -11.99 2.46 -12.41
N ASP A 182 -11.79 3.66 -12.95
CA ASP A 182 -11.82 3.87 -14.41
C ASP A 182 -10.44 4.02 -15.06
N SER A 183 -9.92 2.91 -15.59
CA SER A 183 -9.15 2.92 -16.85
C SER A 183 -8.84 1.53 -17.44
N ALA A 184 -9.27 0.42 -16.83
CA ALA A 184 -9.13 -0.91 -17.44
C ALA A 184 -10.46 -1.68 -17.48
N PHE A 185 -10.78 -2.27 -18.62
CA PHE A 185 -11.85 -3.26 -18.78
C PHE A 185 -11.44 -4.58 -18.10
N GLY A 186 -12.37 -5.24 -17.40
CA GLY A 186 -12.16 -6.57 -16.80
C GLY A 186 -12.32 -6.63 -15.27
N GLU A 187 -12.40 -7.85 -14.74
CA GLU A 187 -12.48 -8.16 -13.30
C GLU A 187 -11.11 -8.06 -12.61
N THR A 188 -11.08 -7.56 -11.37
CA THR A 188 -9.89 -7.60 -10.52
C THR A 188 -9.57 -9.03 -10.08
N LEU A 189 -8.39 -9.26 -9.48
CA LEU A 189 -8.07 -10.58 -8.93
C LEU A 189 -9.01 -10.96 -7.78
N LEU A 190 -9.39 -9.98 -6.95
CA LEU A 190 -10.36 -10.16 -5.88
C LEU A 190 -11.77 -10.49 -6.39
N ASP A 191 -12.21 -9.85 -7.48
CA ASP A 191 -13.49 -10.16 -8.12
C ASP A 191 -13.51 -11.61 -8.64
N LYS A 192 -12.44 -12.02 -9.34
CA LYS A 192 -12.28 -13.39 -9.85
C LYS A 192 -12.31 -14.42 -8.71
N ALA A 193 -11.61 -14.14 -7.61
CA ALA A 193 -11.58 -15.04 -6.45
C ALA A 193 -12.97 -15.16 -5.80
N THR A 194 -13.66 -14.03 -5.66
CA THR A 194 -15.02 -13.97 -5.12
C THR A 194 -16.00 -14.79 -5.97
N SER A 195 -15.97 -14.61 -7.29
CA SER A 195 -16.79 -15.38 -8.23
C SER A 195 -16.46 -16.88 -8.18
N TRP A 196 -15.17 -17.23 -8.15
CA TRP A 196 -14.72 -18.62 -8.07
C TRP A 196 -15.20 -19.31 -6.78
N MET A 197 -15.07 -18.65 -5.62
CA MET A 197 -15.53 -19.21 -4.34
C MET A 197 -17.05 -19.37 -4.27
N LYS A 198 -17.82 -18.43 -4.83
CA LYS A 198 -19.28 -18.56 -4.93
C LYS A 198 -19.70 -19.78 -5.76
N GLN A 199 -18.94 -20.07 -6.83
CA GLN A 199 -19.22 -21.18 -7.73
C GLN A 199 -18.83 -22.54 -7.13
N HIS A 200 -17.67 -22.62 -6.47
CA HIS A 200 -17.10 -23.90 -6.03
C HIS A 200 -17.43 -24.24 -4.57
N GLN A 201 -17.80 -23.25 -3.75
CA GLN A 201 -18.06 -23.39 -2.31
C GLN A 201 -16.96 -24.21 -1.60
N PRO A 202 -15.67 -23.85 -1.78
CA PRO A 202 -14.56 -24.58 -1.20
C PRO A 202 -14.63 -24.53 0.33
N VAL A 203 -14.07 -25.54 0.99
CA VAL A 203 -13.77 -25.51 2.41
C VAL A 203 -12.26 -25.49 2.55
N PHE A 204 -11.70 -24.32 2.87
CA PHE A 204 -10.28 -24.19 3.13
C PHE A 204 -9.98 -24.47 4.60
N SER A 205 -8.85 -25.13 4.87
CA SER A 205 -8.32 -25.25 6.22
C SER A 205 -7.74 -23.92 6.70
N GLU A 206 -7.65 -23.75 8.02
CA GLU A 206 -6.88 -22.66 8.62
C GLU A 206 -5.44 -22.66 8.07
N TYR A 207 -4.86 -21.46 7.99
CA TYR A 207 -3.48 -21.31 7.55
C TYR A 207 -2.53 -22.12 8.45
N ASP A 208 -1.83 -23.09 7.85
CA ASP A 208 -0.88 -23.93 8.58
C ASP A 208 0.39 -23.14 8.91
N THR A 209 0.47 -22.65 10.14
CA THR A 209 1.66 -21.95 10.67
C THR A 209 2.89 -22.85 10.81
N ALA A 210 2.73 -24.19 10.74
CA ALA A 210 3.84 -25.14 10.76
C ALA A 210 4.39 -25.42 9.35
N SER A 211 3.72 -24.98 8.28
CA SER A 211 4.24 -25.08 6.92
C SER A 211 5.52 -24.24 6.76
N ALA A 212 6.46 -24.73 5.95
CA ALA A 212 7.71 -24.02 5.73
C ALA A 212 7.42 -22.63 5.14
N PRO A 213 7.84 -21.53 5.80
CA PRO A 213 7.51 -20.19 5.34
C PRO A 213 8.21 -19.89 4.01
N GLU A 214 7.61 -19.02 3.20
CA GLU A 214 8.29 -18.47 2.03
C GLU A 214 9.51 -17.65 2.47
N THR A 215 10.70 -18.09 2.10
CA THR A 215 11.98 -17.53 2.57
C THR A 215 12.59 -16.51 1.62
N ALA A 216 12.09 -16.38 0.39
CA ALA A 216 12.60 -15.37 -0.55
C ALA A 216 12.43 -13.96 0.03
N SER A 217 13.38 -13.06 -0.25
CA SER A 217 13.27 -11.66 0.16
C SER A 217 12.11 -10.96 -0.56
N ASP A 218 11.64 -9.85 0.01
CA ASP A 218 10.54 -9.06 -0.56
C ASP A 218 10.91 -8.55 -1.97
N GLU A 219 12.17 -8.15 -2.15
CA GLU A 219 12.72 -7.76 -3.46
C GLU A 219 12.79 -8.93 -4.44
N ALA A 220 13.22 -10.12 -4.02
CA ALA A 220 13.29 -11.30 -4.90
C ALA A 220 11.89 -11.76 -5.37
N LEU A 221 10.87 -11.63 -4.51
CA LEU A 221 9.49 -11.90 -4.90
C LEU A 221 8.96 -10.86 -5.90
N CYS A 222 9.31 -9.59 -5.72
CA CYS A 222 8.94 -8.53 -6.67
C CYS A 222 9.73 -8.61 -7.98
N GLU A 223 10.97 -9.12 -7.96
CA GLU A 223 11.74 -9.45 -9.17
C GLU A 223 11.07 -10.57 -9.96
N ALA A 224 10.70 -11.67 -9.29
CA ALA A 224 9.94 -12.75 -9.92
C ALA A 224 8.60 -12.25 -10.49
N LEU A 225 7.97 -11.26 -9.83
CA LEU A 225 6.74 -10.63 -10.30
C LEU A 225 7.02 -9.82 -11.57
N HIS A 226 8.07 -8.99 -11.55
CA HIS A 226 8.53 -8.24 -12.72
C HIS A 226 8.73 -9.15 -13.92
N ASP A 227 9.51 -10.22 -13.75
CA ASP A 227 9.82 -11.15 -14.83
C ASP A 227 8.56 -11.85 -15.36
N ALA A 228 7.66 -12.28 -14.47
CA ALA A 228 6.39 -12.88 -14.87
C ALA A 228 5.45 -11.91 -15.61
N PHE A 229 5.56 -10.60 -15.37
CA PHE A 229 4.78 -9.58 -16.09
C PHE A 229 5.40 -9.16 -17.42
N LEU A 230 6.73 -9.27 -17.56
CA LEU A 230 7.42 -9.05 -18.84
C LEU A 230 7.39 -10.28 -19.77
N ASP A 231 7.23 -11.46 -19.20
CA ASP A 231 7.09 -12.68 -19.99
C ASP A 231 5.76 -12.69 -20.75
N ASN A 232 5.86 -12.52 -22.08
CA ASN A 232 4.73 -12.54 -23.01
C ASN A 232 4.41 -13.95 -23.51
N THR A 233 5.05 -15.00 -22.97
CA THR A 233 4.70 -16.39 -23.28
C THR A 233 3.38 -16.74 -22.58
N ASN A 234 2.28 -16.30 -23.20
CA ASN A 234 0.93 -16.55 -22.73
C ASN A 234 0.57 -18.03 -22.92
N GLN A 235 0.96 -18.88 -21.97
CA GLN A 235 0.25 -20.15 -21.82
C GLN A 235 -1.15 -19.86 -21.28
N PRO A 236 -2.22 -20.32 -21.96
CA PRO A 236 -3.57 -20.16 -21.47
C PRO A 236 -3.70 -20.87 -20.12
N ALA A 237 -3.97 -20.09 -19.08
CA ALA A 237 -4.22 -20.58 -17.74
C ALA A 237 -5.68 -20.33 -17.37
N PRO A 238 -6.29 -21.18 -16.52
CA PRO A 238 -7.59 -20.85 -15.94
C PRO A 238 -7.48 -19.50 -15.21
N SER A 239 -8.55 -18.70 -15.24
CA SER A 239 -8.56 -17.37 -14.62
C SER A 239 -8.33 -17.39 -13.10
N MET A 240 -8.60 -18.54 -12.47
CA MET A 240 -8.40 -18.78 -11.04
C MET A 240 -8.14 -20.29 -10.83
N THR A 241 -7.09 -20.62 -10.08
CA THR A 241 -6.85 -21.97 -9.58
C THR A 241 -7.26 -22.08 -8.11
N GLU A 242 -7.50 -23.29 -7.63
CA GLU A 242 -7.81 -23.53 -6.21
C GLU A 242 -6.69 -23.00 -5.29
N ALA A 243 -5.43 -23.28 -5.62
CA ALA A 243 -4.28 -22.81 -4.83
C ALA A 243 -4.18 -21.27 -4.75
N LEU A 244 -4.51 -20.57 -5.85
CA LEU A 244 -4.56 -19.11 -5.85
C LEU A 244 -5.76 -18.59 -5.05
N ALA A 245 -6.94 -19.20 -5.20
CA ALA A 245 -8.13 -18.84 -4.43
C ALA A 245 -7.91 -19.04 -2.93
N GLU A 246 -7.31 -20.15 -2.52
CA GLU A 246 -6.92 -20.45 -1.14
C GLU A 246 -5.94 -19.40 -0.60
N SER A 247 -4.90 -19.06 -1.37
CA SER A 247 -3.91 -18.06 -0.95
C SER A 247 -4.51 -16.67 -0.78
N ILE A 248 -5.47 -16.29 -1.64
CA ILE A 248 -6.22 -15.03 -1.51
C ILE A 248 -7.14 -15.07 -0.28
N TYR A 249 -7.81 -16.20 -0.03
CA TYR A 249 -8.67 -16.38 1.13
C TYR A 249 -7.88 -16.20 2.44
N GLN A 250 -6.78 -16.93 2.59
CA GLN A 250 -5.93 -16.90 3.78
C GLN A 250 -5.30 -15.52 3.99
N PHE A 251 -4.87 -14.85 2.92
CA PHE A 251 -4.40 -13.47 3.01
C PHE A 251 -5.52 -12.52 3.47
N ALA A 252 -6.74 -12.67 2.95
CA ALA A 252 -7.88 -11.85 3.35
C ALA A 252 -8.27 -12.07 4.83
N GLU A 253 -8.19 -13.31 5.33
CA GLU A 253 -8.37 -13.62 6.75
C GLU A 253 -7.32 -12.95 7.63
N ALA A 254 -6.04 -13.12 7.28
CA ALA A 254 -4.95 -12.49 8.02
C ALA A 254 -5.07 -10.96 8.01
N HIS A 255 -5.40 -10.37 6.85
CA HIS A 255 -5.65 -8.94 6.71
C HIS A 255 -6.83 -8.47 7.57
N ALA A 256 -7.95 -9.19 7.57
CA ALA A 256 -9.11 -8.84 8.41
C ALA A 256 -8.77 -8.88 9.90
N ALA A 257 -8.04 -9.90 10.34
CA ALA A 257 -7.56 -10.01 11.72
C ALA A 257 -6.62 -8.86 12.09
N LEU A 258 -5.73 -8.43 11.17
CA LEU A 258 -4.80 -7.31 11.37
C LEU A 258 -5.51 -5.98 11.68
N ILE A 259 -6.70 -5.78 11.10
CA ILE A 259 -7.52 -4.58 11.28
C ILE A 259 -8.67 -4.78 12.27
N ASN A 260 -8.63 -5.85 13.07
CA ASN A 260 -9.62 -6.21 14.08
C ASN A 260 -11.06 -6.37 13.53
N ILE A 261 -11.20 -6.84 12.29
CA ILE A 261 -12.49 -7.31 11.77
C ILE A 261 -12.66 -8.77 12.16
N ASP A 262 -13.67 -9.05 12.99
CA ASP A 262 -14.00 -10.42 13.40
C ASP A 262 -14.62 -11.21 12.23
N THR A 263 -13.82 -12.12 11.66
CA THR A 263 -14.26 -13.12 10.67
C THR A 263 -14.66 -14.45 11.32
N ALA A 264 -14.35 -14.66 12.61
CA ALA A 264 -14.54 -15.91 13.34
C ALA A 264 -16.00 -16.13 13.76
N GLU A 265 -16.76 -15.07 14.05
CA GLU A 265 -18.20 -15.15 14.38
C GLU A 265 -19.12 -15.46 13.16
N LYS A 266 -18.58 -15.88 12.01
CA LYS A 266 -19.32 -16.25 10.77
C LYS A 266 -20.17 -15.15 10.12
N ASN A 267 -20.19 -13.94 10.68
CA ASN A 267 -21.02 -12.85 10.17
C ASN A 267 -20.36 -12.04 9.04
N TYR A 268 -19.07 -12.27 8.75
CA TYR A 268 -18.34 -11.53 7.74
C TYR A 268 -17.35 -12.37 6.93
N HIS A 269 -17.58 -12.49 5.63
CA HIS A 269 -16.71 -13.25 4.72
C HIS A 269 -15.38 -12.48 4.50
N PRO A 270 -14.20 -13.11 4.61
CA PRO A 270 -12.90 -12.43 4.54
C PRO A 270 -12.70 -11.61 3.26
N LEU A 271 -13.11 -12.14 2.10
CA LEU A 271 -13.07 -11.37 0.84
C LEU A 271 -13.93 -10.12 0.87
N THR A 272 -15.06 -10.13 1.58
CA THR A 272 -15.93 -8.95 1.73
C THR A 272 -15.24 -7.87 2.56
N ALA A 273 -14.43 -8.24 3.57
CA ALA A 273 -13.59 -7.28 4.29
C ALA A 273 -12.57 -6.64 3.38
N LEU A 274 -11.87 -7.45 2.57
CA LEU A 274 -10.90 -6.93 1.64
C LEU A 274 -11.54 -6.02 0.57
N GLN A 275 -12.78 -6.32 0.13
CA GLN A 275 -13.54 -5.48 -0.79
C GLN A 275 -14.01 -4.17 -0.13
N ALA A 276 -14.54 -4.23 1.09
CA ALA A 276 -15.00 -3.05 1.82
C ALA A 276 -13.85 -2.07 2.13
N ASN A 277 -12.65 -2.60 2.38
CA ASN A 277 -11.44 -1.83 2.64
C ASN A 277 -10.73 -1.33 1.37
N ASN A 278 -11.20 -1.66 0.16
CA ASN A 278 -10.61 -1.14 -1.08
C ASN A 278 -10.58 0.40 -1.10
N ASN A 279 -11.64 1.05 -0.61
CA ASN A 279 -11.70 2.51 -0.47
C ASN A 279 -10.82 3.07 0.68
N MET A 280 -10.32 2.21 1.57
CA MET A 280 -9.47 2.58 2.70
C MET A 280 -7.98 2.42 2.37
N PHE A 281 -7.65 1.79 1.25
CA PHE A 281 -6.27 1.68 0.79
C PHE A 281 -5.91 2.86 -0.10
N VAL A 282 -4.98 3.68 0.39
CA VAL A 282 -4.45 4.83 -0.36
C VAL A 282 -3.07 4.46 -0.88
N SER A 283 -2.90 4.41 -2.20
CA SER A 283 -1.57 4.24 -2.82
C SER A 283 -0.89 5.60 -3.05
N PRO A 284 0.43 5.64 -3.28
CA PRO A 284 1.12 6.88 -3.66
C PRO A 284 0.55 7.50 -4.95
N GLY A 285 0.06 6.67 -5.88
CA GLY A 285 -0.59 7.12 -7.10
C GLY A 285 -1.96 7.79 -6.85
N ASP A 286 -2.68 7.39 -5.81
CA ASP A 286 -3.96 8.00 -5.43
C ASP A 286 -3.73 9.39 -4.84
N LEU A 287 -2.73 9.56 -3.98
CA LEU A 287 -2.31 10.88 -3.49
C LEU A 287 -1.96 11.84 -4.65
N MET A 288 -1.47 11.31 -5.77
CA MET A 288 -1.13 12.10 -6.94
C MET A 288 -2.35 12.57 -7.76
N ARG A 289 -3.43 11.76 -7.82
CA ARG A 289 -4.51 11.95 -8.82
C ARG A 289 -5.92 11.98 -8.25
N ALA A 290 -6.16 11.24 -7.17
CA ALA A 290 -7.50 10.95 -6.69
C ALA A 290 -8.11 12.07 -5.83
N TYR A 291 -7.31 12.99 -5.31
CA TYR A 291 -7.79 14.02 -4.38
C TYR A 291 -7.96 15.40 -5.04
N SER A 292 -9.07 16.08 -4.72
CA SER A 292 -9.44 17.40 -5.29
C SER A 292 -8.78 18.55 -4.54
N ASN A 293 -8.57 18.39 -3.24
CA ASN A 293 -7.99 19.36 -2.32
C ASN A 293 -6.49 19.17 -2.09
N LEU A 294 -5.82 18.40 -2.95
CA LEU A 294 -4.38 18.20 -2.96
C LEU A 294 -3.85 18.59 -4.35
N VAL A 295 -3.10 19.70 -4.43
CA VAL A 295 -2.68 20.29 -5.71
C VAL A 295 -1.18 20.19 -5.95
N PRO A 296 -0.74 19.92 -7.19
CA PRO A 296 0.68 19.88 -7.52
C PRO A 296 1.30 21.27 -7.42
N VAL A 297 2.40 21.39 -6.67
CA VAL A 297 3.13 22.67 -6.48
C VAL A 297 4.41 22.71 -7.29
N GLY A 298 5.09 21.57 -7.41
CA GLY A 298 6.36 21.47 -8.12
C GLY A 298 7.08 20.16 -7.88
N ILE A 299 8.34 20.12 -8.28
CA ILE A 299 9.24 18.97 -8.09
C ILE A 299 10.55 19.41 -7.42
N VAL A 300 11.10 18.57 -6.57
CA VAL A 300 12.45 18.72 -5.99
C VAL A 300 13.33 17.58 -6.51
N ILE A 301 14.56 17.92 -6.89
CA ILE A 301 15.60 16.97 -7.32
C ILE A 301 16.91 17.41 -6.64
N ILE A 302 17.56 16.49 -5.93
CA ILE A 302 18.83 16.71 -5.20
C ILE A 302 19.82 15.61 -5.57
#